data_AF-A0A9C9YT27-F1
#
_entry.id   AF-A0A9C9YT27-F1
#
_cell.length_a   1.000
_cell.length_b   1.000
_cell.length_c   1.000
_cell.angle_alpha   90.00
_cell.angle_beta   90.00
_cell.angle_gamma   90.00
#
_symmetry.space_group_name_H-M   'P 1'
#
loop_
_entity.id
_entity.type
_entity.pdbx_description
1 polymer ?
#
loop_
_entity_poly.entity_id
_entity_poly.type
_entity_poly.pdbx_seq_one_letter_code
_entity_poly.pdbx_strand_id
1 'polypeptide(L)' 'MKNAMNPDDIKALIEAALPGATVSVSGEGGKYEATVISDAFDGMNTVKRHQRVYQIVNEHIASG' A
#
# COMPACT_ATOMS: atom_id res chain seq x y z
N MET A 1 -1.18 21.66 9.82
CA MET A 1 -0.26 20.53 10.01
C MET A 1 -0.54 19.56 8.87
N LYS A 2 0.41 19.30 7.97
CA LYS A 2 0.23 18.26 6.94
C LYS A 2 0.30 16.92 7.66
N ASN A 3 -0.80 16.20 7.78
CA ASN A 3 -0.78 14.82 8.27
C ASN A 3 -0.14 13.96 7.17
N ALA A 4 1.19 13.91 7.15
CA ALA A 4 1.90 12.93 6.35
C ALA A 4 1.55 11.55 6.91
N MET A 5 0.89 10.74 6.09
CA MET A 5 0.55 9.36 6.42
C MET A 5 1.83 8.61 6.78
N ASN A 6 1.88 7.93 7.94
CA ASN A 6 3.08 7.24 8.40
C ASN A 6 3.15 5.81 7.80
N PRO A 7 4.29 5.09 7.91
CA PRO A 7 4.42 3.73 7.38
C PRO A 7 3.38 2.74 7.93
N ASP A 8 3.03 2.84 9.21
CA ASP A 8 2.08 1.96 9.88
C ASP A 8 0.65 2.17 9.35
N ASP A 9 0.28 3.43 9.05
CA ASP A 9 -1.00 3.76 8.44
C ASP A 9 -1.11 3.12 7.05
N ILE A 10 -0.04 3.21 6.23
CA ILE A 10 0.00 2.63 4.88
C ILE A 10 -0.11 1.11 4.97
N LYS A 11 0.62 0.51 5.91
CA LYS A 11 0.55 -0.93 6.19
C LYS A 11 -0.88 -1.35 6.49
N ALA A 12 -1.52 -0.70 7.46
CA ALA A 12 -2.87 -1.03 7.91
C ALA A 12 -3.91 -0.90 6.79
N LEU A 13 -3.79 0.13 5.93
CA LEU A 13 -4.67 0.27 4.76
C LEU A 13 -4.54 -0.90 3.78
N ILE A 14 -3.30 -1.28 3.45
CA ILE A 14 -3.07 -2.37 2.49
C ILE A 14 -3.56 -3.70 3.06
N GLU A 15 -3.30 -3.98 4.34
CA GLU A 15 -3.78 -5.20 5.00
C GLU A 15 -5.32 -5.26 5.09
N ALA A 16 -5.98 -4.12 5.32
CA ALA A 16 -7.43 -4.04 5.33
C ALA A 16 -8.04 -4.29 3.94
N ALA A 17 -7.41 -3.79 2.88
CA ALA A 17 -7.88 -3.95 1.50
C ALA A 17 -7.51 -5.30 0.88
N LEU A 18 -6.48 -5.98 1.41
CA LEU A 18 -6.03 -7.30 0.98
C LEU A 18 -5.97 -8.26 2.19
N PRO A 19 -7.10 -8.84 2.60
CA PRO A 19 -7.15 -9.79 3.71
C PRO A 19 -6.16 -10.94 3.52
N GLY A 20 -5.34 -11.21 4.54
CA GLY A 20 -4.31 -12.24 4.51
C GLY A 20 -3.00 -11.82 3.84
N ALA A 21 -2.89 -10.57 3.37
CA ALA A 21 -1.61 -10.04 2.92
C ALA A 21 -0.64 -9.82 4.08
N THR A 22 0.64 -10.08 3.83
CA THR A 22 1.73 -9.62 4.70
C THR A 22 2.33 -8.36 4.12
N VAL A 23 2.33 -7.28 4.89
CA VAL A 23 2.78 -5.96 4.43
C VAL A 23 3.91 -5.44 5.31
N SER A 24 4.97 -4.96 4.66
CA SER A 24 6.06 -4.22 5.30
C SER A 24 6.24 -2.89 4.58
N VAL A 25 6.22 -1.78 5.32
CA VAL A 25 6.43 -0.44 4.78
C VAL A 25 7.64 0.18 5.45
N SER A 26 8.52 0.78 4.64
CA SER A 26 9.68 1.54 5.12
C SER A 26 9.74 2.90 4.42
N GLY A 27 10.48 3.84 5.01
CA GLY A 27 10.66 5.19 4.47
C GLY A 27 10.15 6.28 5.41
N GLU A 28 10.45 7.52 5.04
CA GLU A 28 10.16 8.72 5.82
C GLU A 28 10.00 9.93 4.89
N GLY A 29 9.49 11.04 5.44
CA GLY A 29 9.43 12.32 4.73
C GLY A 29 8.56 12.31 3.45
N GLY A 30 7.58 11.40 3.36
CA GLY A 30 6.68 11.28 2.21
C GLY A 30 7.17 10.37 1.07
N LYS A 31 8.31 9.70 1.24
CA LYS A 31 8.76 8.64 0.33
C LYS A 31 8.70 7.31 1.05
N TYR A 32 7.88 6.40 0.52
CA TYR A 32 7.65 5.08 1.11
C TYR A 32 7.95 3.97 0.11
N GLU A 33 8.38 2.84 0.65
CA GLU A 33 8.53 1.58 -0.06
C GLU A 33 7.69 0.53 0.65
N ALA A 34 6.83 -0.17 -0.10
CA ALA A 34 5.92 -1.17 0.44
C ALA A 34 6.18 -2.53 -0.21
N THR A 35 6.50 -3.52 0.61
CA THR A 35 6.57 -4.94 0.23
C THR A 35 5.27 -5.61 0.62
N VAL A 36 4.54 -6.13 -0.36
CA VAL A 36 3.22 -6.76 -0.18
C VAL A 36 3.27 -8.19 -0.70
N ILE A 37 2.99 -9.16 0.18
CA ILE A 37 2.90 -10.59 -0.16
C ILE A 37 1.43 -11.00 0.02
N SER A 38 0.78 -11.47 -1.04
CA SER A 38 -0.63 -11.88 -1.01
C SER A 38 -0.95 -12.81 -2.18
N ASP A 39 -1.81 -13.81 -1.92
CA ASP A 39 -2.36 -14.70 -2.96
C ASP A 39 -3.26 -13.96 -3.95
N ALA A 40 -3.75 -12.77 -3.58
CA ALA A 40 -4.54 -11.90 -4.46
C ALA A 40 -3.79 -11.47 -5.74
N PHE A 41 -2.47 -11.67 -5.81
CA PHE A 41 -1.64 -11.36 -6.97
C PHE A 41 -1.38 -12.55 -7.90
N ASP A 42 -1.88 -13.74 -7.55
CA ASP A 42 -1.71 -14.91 -8.41
C ASP A 42 -2.38 -14.69 -9.78
N GLY A 43 -1.72 -15.17 -10.84
CA GLY A 43 -2.13 -14.92 -12.23
C GLY A 43 -2.05 -13.46 -12.71
N MET A 44 -1.73 -12.48 -11.85
CA MET A 44 -1.55 -11.09 -12.27
C MET A 44 -0.14 -10.82 -12.79
N ASN A 45 -0.03 -10.00 -13.83
CA ASN A 45 1.25 -9.46 -14.27
C ASN A 45 1.74 -8.33 -13.35
N THR A 46 3.02 -7.99 -13.43
CA THR A 46 3.68 -6.97 -12.60
C THR A 46 2.94 -5.63 -12.59
N VAL A 47 2.49 -5.15 -13.76
CA VAL A 47 1.78 -3.86 -13.86
C VAL A 47 0.45 -3.90 -13.11
N LYS A 48 -0.34 -4.97 -13.25
CA LYS A 48 -1.62 -5.13 -12.55
C LYS A 48 -1.43 -5.22 -11.03
N ARG A 49 -0.38 -5.89 -10.57
CA ARG A 49 -0.03 -5.95 -9.14
C ARG A 49 0.25 -4.55 -8.59
N HIS A 50 1.09 -3.77 -9.28
CA HIS A 50 1.38 -2.40 -8.88
C HIS A 50 0.13 -1.50 -8.94
N GLN A 51 -0.66 -1.57 -10.02
CA GLN A 51 -1.89 -0.79 -10.14
C GLN A 51 -2.86 -1.07 -8.98
N ARG A 52 -3.02 -2.35 -8.60
CA ARG A 52 -3.89 -2.74 -7.49
C ARG A 52 -3.44 -2.11 -6.17
N VAL A 53 -2.15 -2.17 -5.85
CA VAL A 53 -1.60 -1.55 -4.63
C VAL A 53 -1.71 -0.03 -4.68
N TYR A 54 -1.40 0.59 -5.83
CA TYR A 54 -1.54 2.05 -5.98
C TYR A 54 -2.98 2.52 -5.86
N GLN A 55 -3.97 1.77 -6.32
CA GLN A 55 -5.38 2.14 -6.14
C GLN A 55 -5.76 2.22 -4.66
N ILE A 56 -5.38 1.20 -3.88
CA ILE A 56 -5.64 1.15 -2.44
C ILE A 56 -5.02 2.36 -1.75
N VAL A 57 -3.78 2.71 -2.07
CA VAL A 57 -3.06 3.78 -1.37
C VAL A 57 -3.47 5.17 -1.89
N ASN A 58 -3.69 5.34 -3.20
CA ASN A 58 -4.07 6.63 -3.79
C ASN A 58 -5.45 7.10 -3.34
N GLU A 59 -6.41 6.19 -3.11
CA GLU A 59 -7.73 6.56 -2.57
C GLU A 59 -7.61 7.33 -1.24
N HIS A 60 -6.54 7.08 -0.47
CA HIS A 60 -6.31 7.72 0.82
C HIS A 60 -5.28 8.86 0.75
N ILE A 61 -4.24 8.74 -0.08
CA ILE A 61 -3.20 9.79 -0.23
C ILE A 61 -3.67 10.98 -1.08
N ALA A 62 -4.50 10.77 -2.11
CA ALA A 62 -4.98 11.85 -2.98
C ALA A 62 -5.98 12.81 -2.29
N SER A 63 -6.41 12.48 -1.07
CA SER A 63 -7.31 13.33 -0.26
C SER A 63 -6.58 14.36 0.63
N GLY A 64 -5.25 14.48 0.50
CA GLY A 64 -4.41 15.41 1.28
C GLY A 64 -4.18 16.79 0.67
#